data_AF-A0A7V4GB95-F1
#
_entry.id   AF-A0A7V4GB95-F1
#
_cell.length_a   1.000
_cell.length_b   1.000
_cell.length_c   1.000
_cell.angle_alpha   90.00
_cell.angle_beta   90.00
_cell.angle_gamma   90.00
#
_symmetry.space_group_name_H-M   'P 1'
#
loop_
_entity.id
_entity.type
_entity.pdbx_description
1 polymer ?
#
loop_
_entity_poly.entity_id
_entity_poly.type
_entity_poly.pdbx_seq_one_letter_code
_entity_poly.pdbx_strand_id
1 'polypeptide(L)'
;MARRPPGARPVTRRSSTAVALAAAGFFAAVAVAALALLAAPRPVRLETTVIVREGWTIFDIARELERRRVCPARDFVAAATDPTLAHNLGLPAGDAEGFLFPATYRFTMPTPAPRVVSRLVRTWHERAAPLLERHPERVAYAARKLATDGRLALVTIASLVEAETAAAAERPRIASVIWNRLDRLDPNLDRLQVDPATTYGCRRFPHLPSCAGYTGRGAPTRAMLADPSNPYNTYRHRGLPPGPIGNPGIDSLRAALEPERTDYLFYVAHPDGSGTHLFSRTYEEHRRAVARRGTATTTPANPAAGATPAPASSAPASRRAPRRGPTRNPSPSSATATRKRTPRRSTSPPAPRS
;
A
#
# COMPACT_ATOMS: atom_id res chain seq x y z
N MET A 1 -94.50 -40.99 38.18
CA MET A 1 -93.27 -40.52 38.87
C MET A 1 -92.38 -39.83 37.85
N ALA A 2 -92.08 -38.55 38.00
CA ALA A 2 -91.22 -37.79 37.07
C ALA A 2 -89.81 -37.61 37.65
N ARG A 3 -88.75 -37.87 36.87
CA ARG A 3 -87.36 -37.60 37.26
C ARG A 3 -86.95 -36.20 36.81
N ARG A 4 -86.42 -35.39 37.73
CA ARG A 4 -85.83 -34.06 37.42
C ARG A 4 -84.45 -34.20 36.74
N PRO A 5 -84.07 -33.29 35.83
CA PRO A 5 -82.69 -33.17 35.34
C PRO A 5 -81.77 -32.49 36.38
N PRO A 6 -80.44 -32.68 36.29
CA PRO A 6 -79.48 -32.07 37.21
C PRO A 6 -79.25 -30.58 36.95
N GLY A 7 -78.95 -29.83 38.01
CA GLY A 7 -78.85 -28.36 37.97
C GLY A 7 -77.63 -27.81 37.24
N ALA A 8 -77.83 -26.71 36.52
CA ALA A 8 -76.76 -25.92 35.93
C ALA A 8 -75.89 -25.25 37.02
N ARG A 9 -74.57 -25.30 36.86
CA ARG A 9 -73.64 -24.54 37.72
C ARG A 9 -73.65 -23.06 37.33
N PRO A 10 -73.58 -22.10 38.28
CA PRO A 10 -73.57 -20.69 37.95
C PRO A 10 -72.28 -20.29 37.22
N VAL A 11 -72.41 -19.65 36.07
CA VAL A 11 -71.29 -19.01 35.37
C VAL A 11 -70.90 -17.77 36.16
N THR A 12 -69.73 -17.79 36.79
CA THR A 12 -69.19 -16.63 37.51
C THR A 12 -68.85 -15.52 36.53
N ARG A 13 -69.65 -14.45 36.56
CA ARG A 13 -69.47 -13.24 35.76
C ARG A 13 -68.18 -12.53 36.19
N ARG A 14 -67.04 -12.90 35.58
CA ARG A 14 -65.75 -12.22 35.80
C ARG A 14 -65.96 -10.71 35.62
N SER A 15 -65.56 -9.95 36.63
CA SER A 15 -65.91 -8.54 36.76
C SER A 15 -65.29 -7.70 35.64
N SER A 16 -66.14 -6.94 34.94
CA SER A 16 -65.72 -6.04 33.84
C SER A 16 -64.68 -5.00 34.28
N THR A 17 -64.65 -4.66 35.57
CA THR A 17 -63.66 -3.78 36.19
C THR A 17 -62.23 -4.34 36.12
N ALA A 18 -62.03 -5.66 36.25
CA ALA A 18 -60.70 -6.26 36.16
C ALA A 18 -60.11 -6.17 34.74
N VAL A 19 -60.96 -6.33 33.72
CA VAL A 19 -60.55 -6.20 32.30
C VAL A 19 -60.25 -4.73 31.97
N ALA A 20 -61.06 -3.79 32.45
CA ALA A 20 -60.82 -2.36 32.26
C ALA A 20 -59.51 -1.87 32.94
N LEU A 21 -59.23 -2.33 34.16
CA LEU A 21 -57.98 -2.02 34.87
C LEU A 21 -56.74 -2.58 34.15
N ALA A 22 -56.82 -3.82 33.65
CA ALA A 22 -55.73 -4.43 32.88
C ALA A 22 -55.47 -3.67 31.56
N ALA A 23 -56.53 -3.25 30.85
CA ALA A 23 -56.41 -2.45 29.63
C ALA A 23 -55.80 -1.06 29.92
N ALA A 24 -56.28 -0.36 30.96
CA ALA A 24 -55.74 0.93 31.37
C ALA A 24 -54.25 0.85 31.76
N GLY A 25 -53.86 -0.20 32.50
CA GLY A 25 -52.45 -0.48 32.84
C GLY A 25 -51.58 -0.73 31.60
N PHE A 26 -52.10 -1.45 30.61
CA PHE A 26 -51.39 -1.67 29.34
C PHE A 26 -51.21 -0.37 28.54
N PHE A 27 -52.25 0.45 28.39
CA PHE A 27 -52.12 1.75 27.72
C PHE A 27 -51.18 2.70 28.46
N ALA A 28 -51.18 2.72 29.80
CA ALA A 28 -50.23 3.49 30.59
C ALA A 28 -48.79 2.99 30.37
N ALA A 29 -48.55 1.68 30.38
CA ALA A 29 -47.22 1.11 30.12
C ALA A 29 -46.72 1.41 28.69
N VAL A 30 -47.59 1.32 27.68
CA VAL A 30 -47.26 1.67 26.28
C VAL A 30 -46.99 3.17 26.15
N ALA A 31 -47.77 4.04 26.81
CA ALA A 31 -47.54 5.48 26.81
C ALA A 31 -46.22 5.86 27.49
N VAL A 32 -45.88 5.23 28.63
CA VAL A 32 -44.59 5.43 29.31
C VAL A 32 -43.43 4.91 28.47
N ALA A 33 -43.57 3.75 27.81
CA ALA A 33 -42.55 3.23 26.91
C ALA A 33 -42.35 4.11 25.67
N ALA A 34 -43.44 4.61 25.07
CA ALA A 34 -43.38 5.55 23.95
C ALA A 34 -42.76 6.89 24.37
N LEU A 35 -43.12 7.42 25.54
CA LEU A 35 -42.53 8.64 26.08
C LEU A 35 -41.04 8.44 26.41
N ALA A 36 -40.64 7.28 26.92
CA ALA A 36 -39.24 6.93 27.15
C ALA A 36 -38.45 6.79 25.83
N LEU A 37 -39.06 6.26 24.77
CA LEU A 37 -38.48 6.22 23.41
C LEU A 37 -38.36 7.61 22.78
N LEU A 38 -39.29 8.52 23.06
CA LEU A 38 -39.29 9.92 22.61
C LEU A 38 -38.31 10.78 23.41
N ALA A 39 -38.13 10.50 24.71
CA ALA A 39 -37.23 11.21 25.62
C ALA A 39 -35.80 10.63 25.64
N ALA A 40 -35.58 9.44 25.07
CA ALA A 40 -34.25 8.88 24.91
C ALA A 40 -33.37 9.85 24.07
N PRO A 41 -32.20 10.26 24.58
CA PRO A 41 -31.34 11.15 23.81
C PRO A 41 -30.93 10.46 22.52
N ARG A 42 -31.32 11.04 21.37
CA ARG A 42 -30.86 10.55 20.07
C ARG A 42 -29.33 10.48 20.10
N PRO A 43 -28.70 9.33 19.79
CA PRO A 43 -27.26 9.24 19.84
C PRO A 43 -26.66 10.29 18.92
N VAL A 44 -25.89 11.21 19.49
CA VAL A 44 -25.27 12.31 18.76
C VAL A 44 -24.26 11.70 17.80
N ARG A 45 -24.67 11.48 16.55
CA ARG A 45 -23.79 10.99 15.49
C ARG A 45 -22.84 12.11 15.11
N LEU A 46 -21.71 12.18 15.80
CA LEU A 46 -20.64 13.10 15.49
C LEU A 46 -20.13 12.80 14.07
N GLU A 47 -20.28 13.78 13.18
CA GLU A 47 -19.70 13.71 11.85
C GLU A 47 -18.24 14.17 11.87
N THR A 48 -17.41 13.55 11.04
CA THR A 48 -16.02 13.96 10.81
C THR A 48 -15.71 13.95 9.32
N THR A 49 -14.85 14.87 8.90
CA THR A 49 -14.37 14.94 7.52
C THR A 49 -12.96 14.38 7.42
N VAL A 50 -12.78 13.41 6.52
CA VAL A 50 -11.54 12.72 6.20
C VAL A 50 -11.14 13.07 4.77
N ILE A 51 -9.90 13.48 4.55
CA ILE A 51 -9.37 13.74 3.21
C ILE A 51 -8.39 12.61 2.89
N VAL A 52 -8.76 11.74 1.96
CA VAL A 52 -7.86 10.75 1.36
C VAL A 52 -7.17 11.43 0.18
N ARG A 53 -5.84 11.56 0.24
CA ARG A 53 -5.04 12.22 -0.80
C ARG A 53 -4.57 11.23 -1.87
N GLU A 54 -4.22 11.76 -3.03
CA GLU A 54 -3.57 11.00 -4.10
C GLU A 54 -2.25 10.40 -3.59
N GLY A 55 -1.92 9.19 -4.07
CA GLY A 55 -0.72 8.44 -3.69
C GLY A 55 -0.74 7.82 -2.28
N TRP A 56 -1.77 8.06 -1.46
CA TRP A 56 -1.88 7.43 -0.14
C TRP A 56 -2.10 5.93 -0.25
N THR A 57 -1.44 5.15 0.61
CA THR A 57 -1.61 3.69 0.70
C THR A 57 -2.67 3.31 1.74
N ILE A 58 -3.06 2.04 1.80
CA ILE A 58 -3.95 1.50 2.84
C ILE A 58 -3.52 1.91 4.26
N PHE A 59 -2.21 1.97 4.52
CA PHE A 59 -1.64 2.31 5.84
C PHE A 59 -1.71 3.82 6.15
N ASP A 60 -1.66 4.69 5.14
CA ASP A 60 -1.80 6.15 5.34
C ASP A 60 -3.27 6.51 5.59
N ILE A 61 -4.17 5.87 4.85
CA ILE A 61 -5.63 5.96 5.04
C ILE A 61 -6.00 5.44 6.44
N ALA A 62 -5.51 4.27 6.84
CA ALA A 62 -5.72 3.68 8.16
C ALA A 62 -5.34 4.66 9.30
N ARG A 63 -4.15 5.28 9.19
CA ARG A 63 -3.63 6.23 10.18
C ARG A 63 -4.50 7.48 10.29
N GLU A 64 -4.96 8.04 9.17
CA GLU A 64 -5.86 9.21 9.19
C GLU A 64 -7.26 8.84 9.75
N LEU A 65 -7.82 7.69 9.39
CA LEU A 65 -9.11 7.22 9.89
C LEU A 65 -9.09 7.02 11.42
N GLU A 66 -8.03 6.44 11.95
CA GLU A 66 -7.84 6.25 13.40
C GLU A 66 -7.65 7.59 14.12
N ARG A 67 -6.79 8.48 13.59
CA ARG A 67 -6.61 9.84 14.11
C ARG A 67 -7.93 10.63 14.12
N ARG A 68 -8.80 10.37 13.15
CA ARG A 68 -10.15 10.96 13.02
C ARG A 68 -11.23 10.19 13.77
N ARG A 69 -10.90 9.12 14.51
CA ARG A 69 -11.81 8.27 15.29
C ARG A 69 -12.95 7.65 14.47
N VAL A 70 -12.72 7.39 13.18
CA VAL A 70 -13.71 6.73 12.30
C VAL A 70 -13.72 5.23 12.59
N CYS A 71 -12.55 4.58 12.55
CA CYS A 71 -12.33 3.18 12.90
C CYS A 71 -10.85 2.97 13.31
N PRO A 72 -10.51 1.91 14.08
CA PRO A 72 -9.12 1.56 14.36
C PRO A 72 -8.32 1.27 13.09
N ALA A 73 -7.04 1.62 13.06
CA ALA A 73 -6.18 1.47 11.89
C ALA A 73 -6.02 -0.01 11.50
N ARG A 74 -5.83 -0.89 12.50
CA ARG A 74 -5.70 -2.35 12.30
C ARG A 74 -6.96 -2.95 11.65
N ASP A 75 -8.15 -2.50 12.07
CA ASP A 75 -9.43 -3.01 11.58
C ASP A 75 -9.66 -2.56 10.14
N PHE A 76 -9.24 -1.34 9.80
CA PHE A 76 -9.24 -0.83 8.43
C PHE A 76 -8.29 -1.59 7.52
N VAL A 77 -7.03 -1.81 7.95
CA VAL A 77 -6.05 -2.59 7.15
C VAL A 77 -6.58 -4.01 6.93
N ALA A 78 -7.07 -4.69 7.97
CA ALA A 78 -7.63 -6.04 7.85
C ALA A 78 -8.79 -6.11 6.85
N ALA A 79 -9.73 -5.15 6.88
CA ALA A 79 -10.83 -5.08 5.92
C ALA A 79 -10.34 -4.72 4.50
N ALA A 80 -9.37 -3.82 4.37
CA ALA A 80 -8.82 -3.42 3.07
C ALA A 80 -8.00 -4.55 2.42
N THR A 81 -7.46 -5.48 3.20
CA THR A 81 -6.73 -6.67 2.73
C THR A 81 -7.51 -7.98 2.82
N ASP A 82 -8.83 -7.94 3.01
CA ASP A 82 -9.68 -9.14 2.96
C ASP A 82 -10.04 -9.48 1.50
N PRO A 83 -9.59 -10.62 0.96
CA PRO A 83 -9.92 -11.03 -0.40
C PRO A 83 -11.42 -11.29 -0.60
N THR A 84 -12.14 -11.63 0.47
CA THR A 84 -13.60 -11.84 0.43
C THR A 84 -14.31 -10.51 0.17
N LEU A 85 -13.96 -9.46 0.93
CA LEU A 85 -14.49 -8.13 0.71
C LEU A 85 -14.05 -7.55 -0.64
N ALA A 86 -12.79 -7.74 -1.06
CA ALA A 86 -12.31 -7.29 -2.36
C ALA A 86 -13.11 -7.93 -3.52
N HIS A 87 -13.34 -9.25 -3.46
CA HIS A 87 -14.16 -9.98 -4.42
C HIS A 87 -15.62 -9.48 -4.43
N ASN A 88 -16.24 -9.34 -3.25
CA ASN A 88 -17.62 -8.83 -3.11
C ASN A 88 -17.79 -7.38 -3.61
N LEU A 89 -16.69 -6.61 -3.69
CA LEU A 89 -16.66 -5.26 -4.24
C LEU A 89 -16.28 -5.20 -5.73
N GLY A 90 -16.11 -6.36 -6.39
CA GLY A 90 -15.80 -6.45 -7.82
C GLY A 90 -14.38 -5.97 -8.17
N LEU A 91 -13.43 -6.08 -7.25
CA LEU A 91 -12.04 -5.70 -7.50
C LEU A 91 -11.28 -6.81 -8.24
N PRO A 92 -10.35 -6.46 -9.15
CA PRO A 92 -9.50 -7.43 -9.85
C PRO A 92 -8.30 -7.90 -9.01
N ALA A 93 -8.08 -7.31 -7.84
CA ALA A 93 -7.02 -7.66 -6.89
C ALA A 93 -7.60 -8.42 -5.68
N GLY A 94 -6.72 -9.14 -4.97
CA GLY A 94 -7.06 -9.77 -3.68
C GLY A 94 -7.10 -8.81 -2.48
N ASP A 95 -6.86 -7.51 -2.71
CA ASP A 95 -7.02 -6.44 -1.72
C ASP A 95 -7.51 -5.14 -2.40
N ALA A 96 -7.72 -4.09 -1.61
CA ALA A 96 -8.26 -2.81 -2.07
C ALA A 96 -7.20 -1.76 -2.44
N GLU A 97 -5.89 -2.06 -2.41
CA GLU A 97 -4.86 -1.06 -2.72
C GLU A 97 -4.95 -0.62 -4.18
N GLY A 98 -4.91 0.70 -4.42
CA GLY A 98 -5.18 1.31 -5.73
C GLY A 98 -6.67 1.60 -6.02
N PHE A 99 -7.60 1.03 -5.24
CA PHE A 99 -9.04 1.14 -5.44
C PHE A 99 -9.75 1.97 -4.35
N LEU A 100 -9.02 2.52 -3.37
CA LEU A 100 -9.56 3.43 -2.34
C LEU A 100 -9.47 4.89 -2.83
N PHE A 101 -10.46 5.33 -3.61
CA PHE A 101 -10.36 6.57 -4.41
C PHE A 101 -10.00 7.83 -3.59
N PRO A 102 -9.02 8.64 -4.03
CA PRO A 102 -8.70 9.94 -3.42
C PRO A 102 -9.86 10.94 -3.48
N ALA A 103 -10.44 11.28 -2.32
CA ALA A 103 -11.48 12.30 -2.20
C ALA A 103 -11.65 12.78 -0.74
N THR A 104 -12.56 13.74 -0.55
CA THR A 104 -13.05 14.16 0.77
C THR A 104 -14.31 13.39 1.14
N TYR A 105 -14.31 12.76 2.31
CA TYR A 105 -15.37 11.89 2.81
C TYR A 105 -15.90 12.37 4.16
N ARG A 106 -17.22 12.34 4.36
CA ARG A 106 -17.87 12.61 5.65
C ARG A 106 -18.35 11.31 6.31
N PHE A 107 -17.85 10.98 7.49
CA PHE A 107 -18.22 9.77 8.23
C PHE A 107 -18.91 10.10 9.56
N THR A 108 -19.88 9.29 9.95
CA THR A 108 -20.42 9.28 11.32
C THR A 108 -19.54 8.40 12.21
N MET A 109 -19.09 8.90 13.35
CA MET A 109 -18.19 8.15 14.24
C MET A 109 -18.98 7.32 15.27
N PRO A 110 -18.61 6.04 15.51
CA PRO A 110 -17.71 5.21 14.72
C PRO A 110 -18.39 4.68 13.44
N THR A 111 -17.61 4.38 12.39
CA THR A 111 -18.07 3.64 11.20
C THR A 111 -17.30 2.31 11.12
N PRO A 112 -17.97 1.14 10.97
CA PRO A 112 -17.28 -0.14 10.79
C PRO A 112 -16.32 -0.13 9.60
N ALA A 113 -15.10 -0.64 9.78
CA ALA A 113 -14.04 -0.64 8.78
C ALA A 113 -14.46 -1.17 7.38
N PRO A 114 -15.18 -2.30 7.24
CA PRO A 114 -15.69 -2.75 5.94
C PRO A 114 -16.57 -1.72 5.25
N ARG A 115 -17.43 -0.98 5.98
CA ARG A 115 -18.26 0.09 5.40
C ARG A 115 -17.43 1.30 4.93
N VAL A 116 -16.29 1.55 5.56
CA VAL A 116 -15.33 2.57 5.09
C VAL A 116 -14.72 2.11 3.77
N VAL A 117 -14.17 0.90 3.70
CA VAL A 117 -13.58 0.31 2.49
C VAL A 117 -14.60 0.30 1.34
N SER A 118 -15.80 -0.25 1.55
CA SER A 118 -16.87 -0.28 0.54
C SER A 118 -17.25 1.11 0.03
N ARG A 119 -17.18 2.16 0.86
CA ARG A 119 -17.46 3.54 0.42
C ARG A 119 -16.33 4.11 -0.44
N LEU A 120 -15.08 3.91 -0.05
CA LEU A 120 -13.91 4.36 -0.82
C LEU A 120 -13.87 3.67 -2.19
N VAL A 121 -14.13 2.35 -2.22
CA VAL A 121 -14.21 1.55 -3.46
C VAL A 121 -15.43 1.91 -4.30
N ARG A 122 -16.60 2.17 -3.71
CA ARG A 122 -17.76 2.66 -4.48
C ARG A 122 -17.45 4.00 -5.15
N THR A 123 -16.74 4.90 -4.48
CA THR A 123 -16.31 6.17 -5.09
C THR A 123 -15.27 5.97 -6.20
N TRP A 124 -14.47 4.90 -6.16
CA TRP A 124 -13.66 4.48 -7.31
C TRP A 124 -14.51 4.01 -8.49
N HIS A 125 -15.53 3.16 -8.25
CA HIS A 125 -16.48 2.75 -9.29
C HIS A 125 -17.29 3.92 -9.86
N GLU A 126 -17.65 4.92 -9.03
CA GLU A 126 -18.37 6.13 -9.46
C GLU A 126 -17.50 7.08 -10.33
N ARG A 127 -16.16 7.09 -10.16
CA ARG A 127 -15.29 8.17 -10.70
C ARG A 127 -14.13 7.70 -11.58
N ALA A 128 -13.53 6.55 -11.27
CA ALA A 128 -12.36 6.00 -11.95
C ALA A 128 -12.75 4.91 -12.96
N ALA A 129 -13.63 3.97 -12.59
CA ALA A 129 -14.04 2.88 -13.49
C ALA A 129 -14.56 3.37 -14.86
N PRO A 130 -15.41 4.43 -14.95
CA PRO A 130 -15.90 4.92 -16.24
C PRO A 130 -14.81 5.51 -17.13
N LEU A 131 -13.64 5.88 -16.58
CA LEU A 131 -12.50 6.30 -17.38
C LEU A 131 -11.84 5.10 -18.08
N LEU A 132 -11.71 3.95 -17.39
CA LEU A 132 -11.16 2.73 -17.98
C LEU A 132 -12.15 2.09 -18.98
N GLU A 133 -13.45 2.12 -18.66
CA GLU A 133 -14.52 1.59 -19.53
C GLU A 133 -14.60 2.31 -20.88
N ARG A 134 -14.25 3.59 -20.94
CA ARG A 134 -14.12 4.36 -22.20
C ARG A 134 -12.86 4.03 -23.01
N HIS A 135 -11.94 3.24 -22.48
CA HIS A 135 -10.67 2.86 -23.13
C HIS A 135 -10.49 1.32 -23.22
N PRO A 136 -11.49 0.57 -23.75
CA PRO A 136 -11.48 -0.90 -23.68
C PRO A 136 -10.29 -1.51 -24.42
N GLU A 137 -9.83 -0.90 -25.51
CA GLU A 137 -8.64 -1.35 -26.26
C GLU A 137 -7.37 -1.26 -25.42
N ARG A 138 -7.18 -0.20 -24.64
CA ARG A 138 -6.01 -0.04 -23.75
C ARG A 138 -6.07 -1.02 -22.58
N VAL A 139 -7.26 -1.27 -22.02
CA VAL A 139 -7.48 -2.29 -20.99
C VAL A 139 -7.13 -3.69 -21.54
N ALA A 140 -7.62 -4.04 -22.72
CA ALA A 140 -7.32 -5.31 -23.38
C ALA A 140 -5.84 -5.45 -23.79
N TYR A 141 -5.21 -4.36 -24.22
CA TYR A 141 -3.78 -4.30 -24.48
C TYR A 141 -2.97 -4.60 -23.21
N ALA A 142 -3.27 -3.89 -22.12
CA ALA A 142 -2.61 -4.10 -20.83
C ALA A 142 -2.74 -5.56 -20.36
N ALA A 143 -3.96 -6.12 -20.42
CA ALA A 143 -4.21 -7.50 -20.03
C ALA A 143 -3.38 -8.51 -20.82
N ARG A 144 -3.38 -8.40 -22.16
CA ARG A 144 -2.60 -9.28 -23.05
C ARG A 144 -1.09 -9.13 -22.87
N LYS A 145 -0.61 -7.89 -22.75
CA LYS A 145 0.82 -7.57 -22.70
C LYS A 145 1.47 -7.97 -21.37
N LEU A 146 0.71 -7.89 -20.27
CA LEU A 146 1.20 -8.05 -18.90
C LEU A 146 0.69 -9.34 -18.24
N ALA A 147 -0.09 -10.16 -18.95
CA ALA A 147 -0.62 -11.45 -18.52
C ALA A 147 -1.36 -11.39 -17.16
N THR A 148 -2.17 -10.35 -16.98
CA THR A 148 -2.94 -10.08 -15.75
C THR A 148 -4.25 -9.37 -16.09
N ASP A 149 -5.09 -9.03 -15.10
CA ASP A 149 -6.27 -8.20 -15.34
C ASP A 149 -5.86 -6.79 -15.84
N GLY A 150 -6.50 -6.34 -16.92
CA GLY A 150 -6.15 -5.08 -17.57
C GLY A 150 -6.40 -3.84 -16.71
N ARG A 151 -7.40 -3.87 -15.82
CA ARG A 151 -7.69 -2.78 -14.89
C ARG A 151 -6.65 -2.77 -13.77
N LEU A 152 -6.31 -3.94 -13.21
CA LEU A 152 -5.25 -4.08 -12.22
C LEU A 152 -3.90 -3.57 -12.77
N ALA A 153 -3.54 -3.94 -13.99
CA ALA A 153 -2.35 -3.44 -14.66
C ALA A 153 -2.35 -1.90 -14.78
N LEU A 154 -3.44 -1.30 -15.24
CA LEU A 154 -3.55 0.15 -15.43
C LEU A 154 -3.56 0.93 -14.11
N VAL A 155 -4.25 0.45 -13.07
CA VAL A 155 -4.22 1.04 -11.73
C VAL A 155 -2.83 0.91 -11.11
N THR A 156 -2.13 -0.21 -11.35
CA THR A 156 -0.74 -0.39 -10.92
C THR A 156 0.19 0.63 -11.60
N ILE A 157 0.12 0.76 -12.93
CA ILE A 157 0.89 1.78 -13.68
C ILE A 157 0.58 3.19 -13.18
N ALA A 158 -0.70 3.53 -12.98
CA ALA A 158 -1.12 4.83 -12.45
C ALA A 158 -0.55 5.10 -11.04
N SER A 159 -0.49 4.08 -10.17
CA SER A 159 0.11 4.23 -8.83
C SER A 159 1.64 4.44 -8.88
N LEU A 160 2.32 3.88 -9.88
CA LEU A 160 3.75 4.14 -10.11
C LEU A 160 3.97 5.57 -10.62
N VAL A 161 3.15 6.03 -11.56
CA VAL A 161 3.18 7.42 -12.08
C VAL A 161 2.92 8.44 -10.96
N GLU A 162 1.92 8.18 -10.12
CA GLU A 162 1.56 9.05 -8.98
C GLU A 162 2.70 9.20 -7.97
N ALA A 163 3.45 8.12 -7.72
CA ALA A 163 4.50 8.11 -6.72
C ALA A 163 5.82 8.76 -7.19
N GLU A 164 5.98 8.99 -8.50
CA GLU A 164 7.23 9.50 -9.10
C GLU A 164 7.24 11.02 -9.33
N THR A 165 6.09 11.69 -9.50
CA THR A 165 6.07 13.14 -9.71
C THR A 165 4.86 13.85 -9.10
N ALA A 166 5.14 14.99 -8.47
CA ALA A 166 4.13 15.99 -8.12
C ALA A 166 3.85 16.96 -9.29
N ALA A 167 4.70 16.98 -10.33
CA ALA A 167 4.53 17.84 -11.49
C ALA A 167 3.51 17.22 -12.47
N ALA A 168 2.26 17.69 -12.39
CA ALA A 168 1.14 17.14 -13.17
C ALA A 168 1.41 17.03 -14.69
N ALA A 169 2.17 17.98 -15.26
CA ALA A 169 2.54 18.00 -16.68
C ALA A 169 3.47 16.84 -17.10
N GLU A 170 4.17 16.19 -16.16
CA GLU A 170 5.09 15.10 -16.47
C GLU A 170 4.44 13.71 -16.42
N ARG A 171 3.26 13.59 -15.78
CA ARG A 171 2.58 12.29 -15.60
C ARG A 171 2.43 11.50 -16.93
N PRO A 172 1.99 12.09 -18.06
CA PRO A 172 1.92 11.38 -19.35
C PRO A 172 3.28 10.91 -19.88
N ARG A 173 4.36 11.64 -19.57
CA ARG A 173 5.73 11.29 -20.00
C ARG A 173 6.36 10.21 -19.13
N ILE A 174 6.12 10.22 -17.83
CA ILE A 174 6.52 9.13 -16.93
C ILE A 174 5.75 7.85 -17.29
N ALA A 175 4.45 7.96 -17.58
CA ALA A 175 3.68 6.84 -18.11
C ALA A 175 4.23 6.32 -19.46
N SER A 176 4.70 7.22 -20.33
CA SER A 176 5.42 6.86 -21.57
C SER A 176 6.65 6.00 -21.27
N VAL A 177 7.50 6.42 -20.33
CA VAL A 177 8.70 5.66 -19.94
C VAL A 177 8.34 4.28 -19.36
N ILE A 178 7.33 4.19 -18.51
CA ILE A 178 6.87 2.91 -17.93
C ILE A 178 6.38 1.97 -19.05
N TRP A 179 5.50 2.45 -19.93
CA TRP A 179 5.03 1.66 -21.07
C TRP A 179 6.18 1.24 -21.99
N ASN A 180 7.09 2.14 -22.35
CA ASN A 180 8.25 1.83 -23.20
C ASN A 180 9.16 0.74 -22.61
N ARG A 181 9.33 0.69 -21.28
CA ARG A 181 10.10 -0.35 -20.59
C ARG A 181 9.36 -1.68 -20.49
N LEU A 182 8.02 -1.66 -20.35
CA LEU A 182 7.18 -2.87 -20.40
C LEU A 182 7.09 -3.43 -21.83
N ASP A 183 7.08 -2.55 -22.83
CA ASP A 183 6.82 -2.90 -24.22
C ASP A 183 8.05 -3.47 -24.92
N ARG A 184 9.25 -2.96 -24.61
CA ARG A 184 10.51 -3.49 -25.15
C ARG A 184 10.86 -4.85 -24.55
N LEU A 185 11.10 -5.83 -25.43
CA LEU A 185 11.61 -7.16 -25.10
C LEU A 185 13.14 -7.16 -24.86
N ASP A 186 13.71 -6.06 -24.36
CA ASP A 186 15.14 -5.97 -24.04
C ASP A 186 15.39 -6.49 -22.60
N PRO A 187 16.15 -7.59 -22.42
CA PRO A 187 16.44 -8.18 -21.11
C PRO A 187 17.19 -7.25 -20.13
N ASN A 188 17.71 -6.12 -20.62
CA ASN A 188 18.39 -5.09 -19.84
C ASN A 188 17.46 -3.95 -19.37
N LEU A 189 16.26 -3.83 -19.96
CA LEU A 189 15.30 -2.74 -19.72
C LEU A 189 13.99 -3.19 -19.06
N ASP A 190 13.71 -4.49 -19.06
CA ASP A 190 12.47 -5.13 -18.56
C ASP A 190 12.22 -5.04 -17.03
N ARG A 191 13.05 -4.28 -16.32
CA ARG A 191 12.90 -3.92 -14.91
C ARG A 191 12.58 -2.45 -14.79
N LEU A 192 11.48 -2.09 -14.12
CA LEU A 192 11.03 -0.70 -14.05
C LEU A 192 11.92 0.21 -13.19
N GLN A 193 12.60 -0.33 -12.17
CA GLN A 193 13.55 0.41 -11.33
C GLN A 193 12.93 1.68 -10.70
N VAL A 194 11.75 1.51 -10.10
CA VAL A 194 10.96 2.55 -9.42
C VAL A 194 11.17 2.43 -7.91
N ASP A 195 11.85 3.41 -7.32
CA ASP A 195 12.16 3.47 -5.88
C ASP A 195 10.92 3.37 -4.97
N PRO A 196 9.81 4.11 -5.25
CA PRO A 196 8.56 3.97 -4.51
C PRO A 196 7.98 2.56 -4.41
N ALA A 197 8.16 1.71 -5.43
CA ALA A 197 7.65 0.34 -5.39
C ALA A 197 8.44 -0.51 -4.38
N THR A 198 9.77 -0.38 -4.38
CA THR A 198 10.64 -1.09 -3.43
C THR A 198 10.34 -0.69 -1.99
N THR A 199 10.14 0.60 -1.73
CA THR A 199 9.80 1.12 -0.39
C THR A 199 8.39 0.73 0.05
N TYR A 200 7.41 0.75 -0.85
CA TYR A 200 6.06 0.21 -0.58
C TYR A 200 6.11 -1.26 -0.18
N GLY A 201 6.94 -2.07 -0.86
CA GLY A 201 7.18 -3.46 -0.50
C GLY A 201 7.60 -3.64 0.96
N CYS A 202 8.46 -2.77 1.49
CA CYS A 202 8.84 -2.78 2.91
C CYS A 202 7.72 -2.32 3.86
N ARG A 203 6.75 -1.53 3.40
CA ARG A 203 5.53 -1.24 4.18
C ARG A 203 4.60 -2.46 4.23
N ARG A 204 4.50 -3.21 3.12
CA ARG A 204 3.63 -4.40 2.98
C ARG A 204 4.21 -5.67 3.62
N PHE A 205 5.54 -5.79 3.64
CA PHE A 205 6.30 -6.93 4.18
C PHE A 205 7.40 -6.46 5.16
N PRO A 206 7.03 -5.84 6.30
CA PRO A 206 8.00 -5.23 7.23
C PRO A 206 8.89 -6.25 7.97
N HIS A 207 8.62 -7.55 7.82
CA HIS A 207 9.41 -8.64 8.40
C HIS A 207 10.64 -9.01 7.54
N LEU A 208 10.76 -8.50 6.31
CA LEU A 208 11.92 -8.78 5.47
C LEU A 208 13.19 -8.14 6.06
N PRO A 209 14.33 -8.85 6.15
CA PRO A 209 15.54 -8.32 6.78
C PRO A 209 16.07 -7.02 6.17
N SER A 210 15.87 -6.81 4.86
CA SER A 210 16.28 -5.56 4.18
C SER A 210 15.44 -4.33 4.60
N CYS A 211 14.25 -4.56 5.15
CA CYS A 211 13.30 -3.55 5.60
C CYS A 211 13.46 -3.20 7.09
N ALA A 212 14.40 -3.85 7.80
CA ALA A 212 14.65 -3.59 9.21
C ALA A 212 14.98 -2.11 9.48
N GLY A 213 14.21 -1.48 10.35
CA GLY A 213 14.33 -0.05 10.66
C GLY A 213 13.70 0.91 9.64
N TYR A 214 13.07 0.42 8.57
CA TYR A 214 12.36 1.29 7.62
C TYR A 214 11.06 1.83 8.24
N THR A 215 10.94 3.15 8.33
CA THR A 215 9.82 3.84 9.01
C THR A 215 8.64 4.15 8.09
N GLY A 216 8.65 3.66 6.84
CA GLY A 216 7.64 3.99 5.83
C GLY A 216 7.85 5.35 5.14
N ARG A 217 9.03 5.98 5.29
CA ARG A 217 9.40 7.26 4.68
C ARG A 217 10.86 7.27 4.22
N GLY A 218 11.15 8.08 3.21
CA GLY A 218 12.50 8.25 2.66
C GLY A 218 12.86 7.25 1.57
N ALA A 219 14.00 7.51 0.92
CA ALA A 219 14.54 6.70 -0.19
C ALA A 219 14.93 5.28 0.26
N PRO A 220 14.89 4.28 -0.64
CA PRO A 220 15.29 2.93 -0.31
C PRO A 220 16.80 2.83 -0.06
N THR A 221 17.19 1.98 0.89
CA THR A 221 18.60 1.68 1.15
C THR A 221 19.17 0.76 0.06
N ARG A 222 20.51 0.71 -0.06
CA ARG A 222 21.17 -0.24 -0.97
C ARG A 222 20.86 -1.70 -0.65
N ALA A 223 20.49 -2.02 0.61
CA ALA A 223 20.03 -3.34 1.01
C ALA A 223 18.62 -3.63 0.48
N MET A 224 17.68 -2.69 0.62
CA MET A 224 16.32 -2.79 0.05
C MET A 224 16.38 -2.98 -1.47
N LEU A 225 17.18 -2.17 -2.18
CA LEU A 225 17.40 -2.30 -3.62
C LEU A 225 18.11 -3.61 -4.04
N ALA A 226 18.77 -4.29 -3.11
CA ALA A 226 19.45 -5.57 -3.36
C ALA A 226 18.55 -6.80 -3.16
N ASP A 227 17.44 -6.67 -2.43
CA ASP A 227 16.67 -7.80 -1.89
C ASP A 227 15.65 -8.39 -2.89
N PRO A 228 15.85 -9.62 -3.41
CA PRO A 228 14.91 -10.29 -4.31
C PRO A 228 13.74 -10.99 -3.58
N SER A 229 13.69 -10.96 -2.23
CA SER A 229 12.58 -11.51 -1.45
C SER A 229 11.41 -10.52 -1.28
N ASN A 230 11.63 -9.25 -1.61
CA ASN A 230 10.59 -8.22 -1.66
C ASN A 230 9.88 -8.24 -3.04
N PRO A 231 8.63 -8.72 -3.15
CA PRO A 231 7.96 -8.89 -4.45
C PRO A 231 7.73 -7.58 -5.22
N TYR A 232 7.72 -6.44 -4.54
CA TYR A 232 7.55 -5.12 -5.15
C TYR A 232 8.89 -4.48 -5.58
N ASN A 233 10.02 -5.18 -5.41
CA ASN A 233 11.33 -4.68 -5.81
C ASN A 233 11.51 -4.74 -7.33
N THR A 234 11.13 -3.65 -8.00
CA THR A 234 11.26 -3.46 -9.45
C THR A 234 12.71 -3.31 -9.94
N TYR A 235 13.72 -3.40 -9.06
CA TYR A 235 15.13 -3.59 -9.44
C TYR A 235 15.53 -5.06 -9.53
N ARG A 236 14.72 -5.98 -9.01
CA ARG A 236 14.97 -7.43 -8.97
C ARG A 236 14.00 -8.22 -9.83
N HIS A 237 12.72 -7.85 -9.79
CA HIS A 237 11.66 -8.46 -10.58
C HIS A 237 11.45 -7.73 -11.91
N ARG A 238 10.96 -8.46 -12.92
CA ARG A 238 10.67 -7.97 -14.27
C ARG A 238 9.20 -7.62 -14.40
N GLY A 239 8.86 -6.64 -15.25
CA GLY A 239 7.49 -6.19 -15.46
C GLY A 239 6.94 -5.35 -14.29
N LEU A 240 5.62 -5.43 -14.07
CA LEU A 240 4.95 -4.75 -12.97
C LEU A 240 5.21 -5.43 -11.61
N PRO A 241 5.14 -4.68 -10.50
CA PRO A 241 4.94 -5.29 -9.18
C PRO A 241 3.58 -6.03 -9.10
N PRO A 242 3.33 -6.86 -8.08
CA PRO A 242 2.10 -7.67 -7.97
C PRO A 242 0.78 -6.89 -7.89
N GLY A 243 0.84 -5.58 -7.62
CA GLY A 243 -0.33 -4.70 -7.55
C GLY A 243 0.08 -3.24 -7.32
N PRO A 244 -0.90 -2.35 -7.09
CA PRO A 244 -0.66 -0.93 -6.88
C PRO A 244 0.14 -0.64 -5.61
N ILE A 245 0.83 0.50 -5.61
CA ILE A 245 1.71 0.94 -4.49
C ILE A 245 1.11 2.11 -3.69
N GLY A 246 -0.17 2.39 -3.91
CA GLY A 246 -0.93 3.52 -3.37
C GLY A 246 -2.14 3.81 -4.27
N ASN A 247 -3.00 4.73 -3.85
CA ASN A 247 -4.26 5.05 -4.54
C ASN A 247 -4.07 6.25 -5.48
N PRO A 248 -4.05 6.04 -6.81
CA PRO A 248 -3.75 7.10 -7.77
C PRO A 248 -4.90 8.09 -7.93
N GLY A 249 -4.56 9.32 -8.29
CA GLY A 249 -5.49 10.34 -8.76
C GLY A 249 -6.06 10.03 -10.14
N ILE A 250 -7.12 10.75 -10.52
CA ILE A 250 -7.76 10.57 -11.83
C ILE A 250 -6.83 10.96 -12.99
N ASP A 251 -5.90 11.90 -12.76
CA ASP A 251 -4.95 12.35 -13.77
C ASP A 251 -3.82 11.34 -14.00
N SER A 252 -3.37 10.63 -12.95
CA SER A 252 -2.41 9.53 -13.07
C SER A 252 -3.04 8.30 -13.75
N LEU A 253 -4.33 8.04 -13.50
CA LEU A 253 -5.11 7.04 -14.26
C LEU A 253 -5.23 7.42 -15.74
N ARG A 254 -5.50 8.71 -16.05
CA ARG A 254 -5.52 9.19 -17.44
C ARG A 254 -4.16 9.06 -18.10
N ALA A 255 -3.07 9.44 -17.42
CA ALA A 255 -1.71 9.27 -17.93
C ALA A 255 -1.34 7.80 -18.21
N ALA A 256 -1.78 6.86 -17.36
CA ALA A 256 -1.56 5.42 -17.60
C ALA A 256 -2.33 4.88 -18.83
N LEU A 257 -3.51 5.45 -19.12
CA LEU A 257 -4.34 5.11 -20.28
C LEU A 257 -3.83 5.78 -21.58
N GLU A 258 -3.48 7.05 -21.47
CA GLU A 258 -3.12 7.96 -22.57
C GLU A 258 -1.73 8.57 -22.31
N PRO A 259 -0.65 7.76 -22.31
CA PRO A 259 0.72 8.25 -22.19
C PRO A 259 1.11 9.11 -23.39
N GLU A 260 2.05 10.02 -23.17
CA GLU A 260 2.71 10.75 -24.26
C GLU A 260 3.41 9.74 -25.19
N ARG A 261 3.43 9.98 -26.50
CA ARG A 261 4.15 9.11 -27.44
C ARG A 261 5.61 9.58 -27.53
N THR A 262 6.52 8.88 -26.85
CA THR A 262 7.95 9.20 -26.81
C THR A 262 8.79 7.94 -26.89
N ASP A 263 10.10 8.08 -27.17
CA ASP A 263 11.09 6.99 -27.08
C ASP A 263 11.88 7.01 -25.76
N TYR A 264 11.42 7.76 -24.74
CA TYR A 264 12.15 7.87 -23.49
C TYR A 264 12.12 6.56 -22.71
N LEU A 265 13.26 6.20 -22.12
CA LEU A 265 13.47 4.99 -21.32
C LEU A 265 13.96 5.28 -19.90
N PHE A 266 14.42 6.50 -19.66
CA PHE A 266 14.97 6.93 -18.39
C PHE A 266 14.52 8.35 -18.07
N TYR A 267 14.39 8.64 -16.78
CA TYR A 267 14.28 9.98 -16.25
C TYR A 267 15.20 10.15 -15.04
N VAL A 268 15.57 11.37 -14.72
CA VAL A 268 16.26 11.74 -13.47
C VAL A 268 15.78 13.12 -13.04
N ALA A 269 15.56 13.33 -11.74
CA ALA A 269 15.14 14.62 -11.21
C ALA A 269 16.05 15.75 -11.70
N HIS A 270 15.44 16.88 -12.07
CA HIS A 270 16.10 18.03 -12.66
C HIS A 270 17.04 18.70 -11.63
N PRO A 271 18.25 19.16 -12.04
CA PRO A 271 19.25 19.71 -11.13
C PRO A 271 18.86 21.02 -10.41
N ASP A 272 17.86 21.74 -10.91
CA ASP A 272 17.45 23.07 -10.41
C ASP A 272 16.52 23.04 -9.19
N GLY A 273 16.11 21.85 -8.72
CA GLY A 273 15.19 21.70 -7.60
C GLY A 273 13.73 22.02 -7.93
N SER A 274 13.36 22.20 -9.22
CA SER A 274 11.98 22.45 -9.67
C SER A 274 10.99 21.33 -9.36
N GLY A 275 11.47 20.13 -9.02
CA GLY A 275 10.65 18.93 -8.88
C GLY A 275 10.26 18.26 -10.20
N THR A 276 10.82 18.73 -11.33
CA THR A 276 10.67 18.13 -12.67
C THR A 276 11.79 17.12 -12.96
N HIS A 277 11.81 16.56 -14.17
CA HIS A 277 12.71 15.50 -14.60
C HIS A 277 13.36 15.77 -15.98
N LEU A 278 14.64 15.39 -16.10
CA LEU A 278 15.32 15.22 -17.38
C LEU A 278 15.04 13.82 -17.93
N PHE A 279 14.42 13.75 -19.12
CA PHE A 279 14.12 12.50 -19.81
C PHE A 279 15.23 12.13 -20.80
N SER A 280 15.44 10.83 -21.05
CA SER A 280 16.51 10.31 -21.90
C SER A 280 16.09 9.04 -22.63
N ARG A 281 16.50 8.91 -23.89
CA ARG A 281 16.25 7.75 -24.76
C ARG A 281 17.30 6.65 -24.57
N THR A 282 18.53 7.03 -24.24
CA THR A 282 19.65 6.08 -24.06
C THR A 282 20.21 6.11 -22.64
N TYR A 283 20.86 5.01 -22.25
CA TYR A 283 21.55 4.92 -20.96
C TYR A 283 22.73 5.90 -20.87
N GLU A 284 23.38 6.22 -21.99
CA GLU A 284 24.47 7.20 -22.03
C GLU A 284 23.98 8.63 -21.82
N GLU A 285 22.86 9.02 -22.45
CA GLU A 285 22.17 10.29 -22.19
C GLU A 285 21.79 10.40 -20.70
N HIS A 286 21.19 9.34 -20.14
CA HIS A 286 20.80 9.29 -18.74
C HIS A 286 22.02 9.44 -17.81
N ARG A 287 23.13 8.73 -18.06
CA ARG A 287 24.38 8.89 -17.29
C ARG A 287 24.92 10.33 -17.33
N ARG A 288 24.84 11.01 -18.48
CA ARG A 288 25.21 12.44 -18.61
C ARG A 288 24.25 13.35 -17.84
N ALA A 289 22.95 13.02 -17.79
CA ALA A 289 21.97 13.75 -16.96
C ALA A 289 22.22 13.56 -15.45
N VAL A 290 22.49 12.33 -15.01
CA VAL A 290 22.86 12.01 -13.61
C VAL A 290 24.14 12.74 -13.18
N ALA A 291 25.18 12.78 -14.04
CA ALA A 291 26.42 13.51 -13.74
C ALA A 291 26.19 15.02 -13.59
N ARG A 292 25.30 15.62 -14.40
CA ARG A 292 24.90 17.03 -14.28
C ARG A 292 24.14 17.30 -12.97
N ARG A 293 23.29 16.38 -12.51
CA ARG A 293 22.63 16.49 -11.19
C ARG A 293 23.63 16.45 -10.03
N GLY A 294 24.60 15.52 -10.05
CA GLY A 294 25.61 15.41 -9.01
C GLY A 294 26.51 16.65 -8.88
N THR A 295 26.91 17.23 -10.02
CA THR A 295 27.73 18.45 -10.07
C THR A 295 26.94 19.70 -9.66
N ALA A 296 25.70 19.88 -10.11
CA ALA A 296 24.85 21.00 -9.70
C ALA A 296 24.59 21.01 -8.18
N THR A 297 24.32 19.86 -7.57
CA THR A 297 24.13 19.71 -6.11
C THR A 297 25.40 20.03 -5.30
N THR A 298 26.56 20.10 -5.95
CA THR A 298 27.87 20.35 -5.34
C THR A 298 28.35 21.81 -5.51
N THR A 299 27.55 22.68 -6.14
CA THR A 299 27.85 24.13 -6.20
C THR A 299 27.40 24.79 -4.89
N PRO A 300 28.30 25.33 -4.05
CA PRO A 300 27.88 25.98 -2.81
C PRO A 300 27.17 27.29 -3.11
N ALA A 301 26.12 27.58 -2.33
CA ALA A 301 25.79 28.98 -2.06
C ALA A 301 27.00 29.67 -1.39
N ASN A 302 27.12 30.97 -1.63
CA ASN A 302 28.26 31.86 -1.32
C ASN A 302 28.99 31.57 0.02
N PRO A 303 30.35 31.70 0.09
CA PRO A 303 31.13 31.06 1.14
C PRO A 303 31.22 31.85 2.45
N ALA A 304 30.94 31.18 3.56
CA ALA A 304 31.42 31.54 4.89
C ALA A 304 31.54 30.28 5.78
N ALA A 305 32.61 30.21 6.58
CA ALA A 305 32.96 29.12 7.50
C ALA A 305 33.22 27.74 6.87
N GLY A 306 34.48 27.29 6.86
CA GLY A 306 34.90 26.03 6.27
C GLY A 306 34.90 24.83 7.22
N ALA A 307 34.73 23.64 6.64
CA ALA A 307 35.17 22.36 7.20
C ALA A 307 35.50 21.40 6.04
N THR A 308 36.68 20.79 6.05
CA THR A 308 37.21 19.97 4.95
C THR A 308 36.47 18.63 4.83
N PRO A 309 36.06 18.18 3.62
CA PRO A 309 35.35 16.92 3.45
C PRO A 309 36.28 15.69 3.49
N ALA A 310 35.80 14.59 4.10
CA ALA A 310 36.47 13.29 4.10
C ALA A 310 36.17 12.48 2.81
N PRO A 311 37.13 11.69 2.28
CA PRO A 311 36.99 11.06 0.97
C PRO A 311 36.14 9.77 0.98
N ALA A 312 35.48 9.51 -0.15
CA ALA A 312 34.71 8.28 -0.38
C ALA A 312 35.63 7.05 -0.51
N SER A 313 35.24 5.95 0.13
CA SER A 313 36.02 4.70 0.15
C SER A 313 35.87 3.90 -1.15
N SER A 314 36.92 3.90 -1.97
CA SER A 314 37.17 2.91 -3.02
C SER A 314 38.12 1.81 -2.50
N ALA A 315 37.73 0.54 -2.62
CA ALA A 315 38.58 -0.59 -2.24
C ALA A 315 39.64 -0.92 -3.31
N PRO A 316 40.84 -1.37 -2.90
CA PRO A 316 41.75 -2.11 -3.78
C PRO A 316 42.15 -3.50 -3.24
N ALA A 317 42.65 -4.37 -4.12
CA ALA A 317 43.09 -5.73 -3.79
C ALA A 317 44.53 -6.02 -4.24
N SER A 318 45.31 -6.67 -3.35
CA SER A 318 46.68 -7.20 -3.57
C SER A 318 47.79 -6.13 -3.80
N ARG A 319 49.08 -6.35 -3.52
CA ARG A 319 49.86 -7.62 -3.41
C ARG A 319 51.19 -7.41 -2.63
N ARG A 320 51.60 -8.42 -1.84
CA ARG A 320 52.97 -8.80 -1.39
C ARG A 320 53.85 -7.85 -0.52
N ALA A 321 54.64 -8.48 0.36
CA ALA A 321 55.59 -7.92 1.36
C ALA A 321 57.07 -7.98 0.84
N PRO A 322 58.18 -7.62 1.58
CA PRO A 322 58.47 -8.03 2.98
C PRO A 322 59.42 -7.19 3.91
N ARG A 323 59.52 -7.65 5.19
CA ARG A 323 60.73 -7.83 6.08
C ARG A 323 61.11 -6.84 7.22
N ARG A 324 61.28 -7.44 8.44
CA ARG A 324 62.02 -7.02 9.69
C ARG A 324 61.41 -5.83 10.48
N GLY A 325 61.21 -5.79 11.82
CA GLY A 325 61.54 -6.63 13.00
C GLY A 325 62.64 -6.00 13.89
N PRO A 326 62.82 -6.30 15.21
CA PRO A 326 61.91 -6.82 16.27
C PRO A 326 62.07 -6.16 17.69
N THR A 327 61.11 -6.35 18.63
CA THR A 327 61.31 -6.33 20.13
C THR A 327 60.04 -6.91 20.80
N ARG A 328 60.08 -8.05 21.50
CA ARG A 328 60.47 -8.39 22.90
C ARG A 328 59.27 -8.41 23.89
N ASN A 329 59.21 -9.51 24.65
CA ASN A 329 58.13 -10.01 25.51
C ASN A 329 58.37 -9.60 27.00
N PRO A 330 57.49 -9.85 28.02
CA PRO A 330 57.05 -11.21 28.41
C PRO A 330 55.60 -11.42 28.93
N SER A 331 55.26 -12.72 29.04
CA SER A 331 54.03 -13.36 29.57
C SER A 331 53.98 -13.39 31.13
N PRO A 332 53.07 -14.12 31.89
CA PRO A 332 52.52 -15.48 31.64
C PRO A 332 51.08 -15.84 32.15
N SER A 333 50.72 -17.13 31.99
CA SER A 333 49.53 -17.87 32.51
C SER A 333 48.20 -17.65 31.75
N SER A 334 47.27 -18.59 31.54
CA SER A 334 47.22 -20.07 31.34
C SER A 334 45.80 -20.40 30.77
N ALA A 335 45.34 -21.62 30.40
CA ALA A 335 45.83 -23.00 30.49
C ALA A 335 45.25 -23.93 29.36
N THR A 336 45.62 -25.21 29.43
CA THR A 336 45.17 -26.43 28.70
C THR A 336 43.68 -26.63 28.39
N ALA A 337 43.33 -27.04 27.15
CA ALA A 337 42.44 -28.19 26.86
C ALA A 337 42.39 -28.57 25.35
N THR A 338 42.46 -29.87 25.06
CA THR A 338 42.56 -30.44 23.70
C THR A 338 41.28 -31.15 23.27
N ARG A 339 40.73 -30.90 22.06
CA ARG A 339 40.06 -31.98 21.31
C ARG A 339 40.03 -31.81 19.79
N LYS A 340 40.42 -32.89 19.10
CA LYS A 340 40.47 -33.01 17.63
C LYS A 340 39.06 -33.16 17.03
N ARG A 341 38.87 -32.65 15.80
CA ARG A 341 37.83 -33.16 14.88
C ARG A 341 38.24 -32.94 13.42
N THR A 342 38.43 -34.02 12.67
CA THR A 342 38.68 -34.05 11.22
C THR A 342 37.42 -34.42 10.43
N PRO A 343 37.34 -34.12 9.12
CA PRO A 343 36.07 -34.01 8.39
C PRO A 343 35.75 -35.22 7.49
N ARG A 344 34.48 -35.32 7.03
CA ARG A 344 34.08 -36.08 5.83
C ARG A 344 32.95 -35.39 5.05
N ARG A 345 33.19 -35.23 3.74
CA ARG A 345 32.36 -35.58 2.56
C ARG A 345 30.83 -35.63 2.74
N SER A 346 30.02 -34.83 2.03
CA SER A 346 29.76 -34.77 0.57
C SER A 346 28.87 -35.89 0.01
N THR A 347 27.63 -35.56 -0.38
CA THR A 347 26.84 -36.20 -1.46
C THR A 347 25.67 -35.29 -1.85
N SER A 348 25.32 -35.28 -3.14
CA SER A 348 24.17 -34.54 -3.71
C SER A 348 22.94 -35.46 -3.86
N PRO A 349 21.72 -34.94 -4.06
CA PRO A 349 20.49 -35.73 -4.00
C PRO A 349 20.04 -36.30 -5.37
N PRO A 350 19.17 -37.32 -5.39
CA PRO A 350 18.41 -37.73 -6.57
C PRO A 350 17.05 -36.99 -6.69
N ALA A 351 16.58 -36.84 -7.92
CA ALA A 351 15.24 -36.35 -8.27
C ALA A 351 14.33 -37.54 -8.71
N PRO A 352 13.07 -37.36 -9.17
CA PRO A 352 11.94 -38.14 -8.64
C PRO A 352 11.47 -39.29 -9.54
N ARG A 353 10.43 -39.99 -9.08
CA ARG A 353 9.61 -40.92 -9.87
C ARG A 353 8.13 -40.57 -9.74
N SER A 354 7.41 -40.77 -10.84
CA SER A 354 5.94 -40.74 -11.01
C SER A 354 5.28 -39.38 -10.84
#